data_AF-A0A959IRR1-F1
#
_entry.id   AF-A0A959IRR1-F1
#
_cell.length_a   1.000
_cell.length_b   1.000
_cell.length_c   1.000
_cell.angle_alpha   90.00
_cell.angle_beta   90.00
_cell.angle_gamma   90.00
#
_symmetry.space_group_name_H-M   'P 1'
#
loop_
_entity.id
_entity.type
_entity.pdbx_description
1 polymer ?
#
loop_
_entity_poly.entity_id
_entity_poly.type
_entity_poly.pdbx_seq_one_letter_code
_entity_poly.pdbx_strand_id
1 'polypeptide(L)'
;LYQQDSCIFRWGDLKIDLKKYANPNVYSGFVELKKEQVIPFLDQKIHVFKDGEALEMVDLTVRYYDKMQNDVINLELDLHGDQASIRLPQKVQMLAELLKQGDAISIYGKVGEITLNAVSIRIYNPNSLYEPKIWINNWKKPETTYGFQVISREGFKTRLRIDTNNTEVHHVLKLYQDPERYDIIHIPGFATYQRLLHSDAQSFGIEALQKYPDRDWLYRDQLPENLDYVNHLVQLRWGELFAMPNSEIYSPEEFFNNIEEPVELWFDREQKTILRIALAIIPKDGPTDYLLLDREQLPYLGQMEAIRSIQPATSLFISGITILDAQGREESFPENFVIHVGHSLESK
;
A
#
# COMPACT_ATOMS: atom_id res chain seq x y z
N LEU A 1 13.94 -13.80 -23.30
CA LEU A 1 13.69 -12.35 -23.21
C LEU A 1 12.23 -12.14 -23.55
N TYR A 2 11.36 -12.01 -22.55
CA TYR A 2 9.95 -11.69 -22.80
C TYR A 2 9.93 -10.27 -23.36
N GLN A 3 9.58 -10.13 -24.65
CA GLN A 3 9.23 -8.83 -25.20
C GLN A 3 8.06 -8.31 -24.36
N GLN A 4 8.29 -7.22 -23.65
CA GLN A 4 7.25 -6.55 -22.89
C GLN A 4 6.35 -5.87 -23.92
N ASP A 5 5.14 -6.41 -24.15
CA ASP A 5 4.13 -5.79 -25.02
C ASP A 5 3.96 -4.32 -24.60
N SER A 6 4.52 -3.41 -25.39
CA SER A 6 4.59 -2.00 -25.03
C SER A 6 3.48 -1.26 -25.74
N CYS A 7 2.43 -0.92 -24.99
CA CYS A 7 1.28 -0.19 -25.55
C CYS A 7 1.16 1.17 -24.85
N ILE A 8 1.03 2.24 -25.63
CA ILE A 8 1.07 3.62 -25.13
C ILE A 8 -0.09 4.40 -25.73
N PHE A 9 -0.84 5.07 -24.88
CA PHE A 9 -1.81 6.09 -25.28
C PHE A 9 -1.16 7.47 -25.20
N ARG A 10 -1.37 8.31 -26.22
CA ARG A 10 -0.92 9.70 -26.24
C ARG A 10 -2.08 10.63 -26.54
N TRP A 11 -2.12 11.76 -25.85
CA TRP A 11 -3.04 12.86 -26.14
C TRP A 11 -2.28 14.19 -26.07
N GLY A 12 -1.84 14.68 -27.23
CA GLY A 12 -0.79 15.70 -27.29
C GLY A 12 0.50 15.19 -26.63
N ASP A 13 1.01 15.96 -25.67
CA ASP A 13 2.22 15.59 -24.91
C ASP A 13 1.95 14.62 -23.75
N LEU A 14 0.68 14.40 -23.39
CA LEU A 14 0.33 13.41 -22.37
C LEU A 14 0.66 12.01 -22.88
N LYS A 15 1.39 11.24 -22.07
CA LYS A 15 1.71 9.84 -22.31
C LYS A 15 1.14 8.98 -21.17
N ILE A 16 0.39 7.94 -21.51
CA ILE A 16 -0.13 6.95 -20.56
C ILE A 16 0.31 5.56 -21.02
N ASP A 17 1.09 4.86 -20.20
CA ASP A 17 1.45 3.48 -20.48
C ASP A 17 0.24 2.57 -20.24
N LEU A 18 -0.12 1.79 -21.26
CA LEU A 18 -1.28 0.90 -21.24
C LEU A 18 -0.86 -0.49 -20.79
N LYS A 19 -1.60 -1.04 -19.84
CA LYS A 19 -1.41 -2.41 -19.34
C LYS A 19 -2.46 -3.33 -19.94
N LYS A 20 -2.04 -4.54 -20.31
CA LYS A 20 -2.97 -5.59 -20.74
C LYS A 20 -3.88 -5.95 -19.57
N TYR A 21 -5.18 -5.77 -19.78
CA TYR A 21 -6.24 -5.97 -18.79
C TYR A 21 -6.93 -7.33 -18.96
N ALA A 22 -7.18 -7.75 -20.20
CA ALA A 22 -7.84 -9.02 -20.50
C ALA A 22 -7.46 -9.57 -21.89
N ASN A 23 -7.81 -10.83 -22.14
CA ASN A 23 -7.62 -11.50 -23.42
C ASN A 23 -8.80 -11.23 -24.39
N PRO A 24 -8.58 -11.24 -25.72
CA PRO A 24 -7.31 -11.50 -26.39
C PRO A 24 -6.32 -10.32 -26.33
N ASN A 25 -6.78 -9.06 -26.52
CA ASN A 25 -5.94 -7.85 -26.55
C ASN A 25 -6.68 -6.63 -25.97
N VAL A 26 -7.11 -6.72 -24.71
CA VAL A 26 -7.80 -5.63 -24.02
C VAL A 26 -6.82 -4.88 -23.14
N TYR A 27 -6.75 -3.57 -23.26
CA TYR A 27 -5.81 -2.71 -22.55
C TYR A 27 -6.52 -1.64 -21.73
N SER A 28 -5.88 -1.19 -20.66
CA SER A 28 -6.36 -0.10 -19.80
C SER A 28 -5.20 0.74 -19.29
N GLY A 29 -5.46 2.00 -18.99
CA GLY A 29 -4.46 2.95 -18.52
C GLY A 29 -5.10 4.01 -17.64
N PHE A 30 -4.29 4.61 -16.78
CA PHE A 30 -4.77 5.62 -15.85
C PHE A 30 -3.68 6.66 -15.58
N VAL A 31 -4.10 7.91 -15.45
CA VAL A 31 -3.29 9.01 -14.94
C VAL A 31 -4.17 9.97 -14.13
N GLU A 32 -3.60 10.58 -13.09
CA GLU A 32 -4.23 11.66 -12.34
C GLU A 32 -3.46 12.96 -12.60
N LEU A 33 -4.18 14.03 -12.93
CA LEU A 33 -3.59 15.32 -13.30
C LEU A 33 -4.42 16.47 -12.71
N LYS A 34 -3.77 17.61 -12.46
CA LYS A 34 -4.51 18.84 -12.13
C LYS A 34 -5.29 19.32 -13.34
N LYS A 35 -6.41 20.01 -13.11
CA LYS A 35 -7.27 20.55 -14.18
C LYS A 35 -6.48 21.33 -15.22
N GLU A 36 -5.56 22.19 -14.77
CA GLU A 36 -4.76 23.09 -15.61
C GLU A 36 -3.81 22.32 -16.53
N GLN A 37 -3.44 21.09 -16.16
CA GLN A 37 -2.60 20.23 -16.98
C GLN A 37 -3.41 19.49 -18.04
N VAL A 38 -4.69 19.20 -17.79
CA VAL A 38 -5.54 18.47 -18.74
C VAL A 38 -6.03 19.38 -19.87
N ILE A 39 -6.37 20.64 -19.55
CA ILE A 39 -6.96 21.59 -20.52
C ILE A 39 -6.15 21.71 -21.82
N PRO A 40 -4.81 21.89 -21.80
CA PRO A 40 -4.01 22.01 -23.02
C PRO A 40 -4.09 20.80 -23.95
N PHE A 41 -4.40 19.61 -23.41
CA PHE A 41 -4.47 18.38 -24.20
C PHE A 41 -5.80 18.23 -24.92
N LEU A 42 -6.90 18.82 -24.43
CA LEU A 42 -8.24 18.57 -24.97
C LEU A 42 -8.38 18.93 -26.46
N ASP A 43 -7.61 19.90 -26.94
CA ASP A 43 -7.60 20.32 -28.35
C ASP A 43 -6.53 19.59 -29.20
N GLN A 44 -5.77 18.67 -28.58
CA GLN A 44 -4.71 17.93 -29.23
C GLN A 44 -5.22 16.59 -29.77
N LYS A 45 -4.39 15.99 -30.64
CA LYS A 45 -4.66 14.69 -31.23
C LYS A 45 -4.37 13.55 -30.25
N ILE A 46 -5.22 12.54 -30.34
CA ILE A 46 -5.08 11.26 -29.65
C ILE A 46 -4.41 10.27 -30.61
N HIS A 47 -3.43 9.55 -30.10
CA HIS A 47 -2.72 8.47 -30.80
C HIS A 47 -2.58 7.26 -29.87
N VAL A 48 -2.56 6.06 -30.43
CA VAL A 48 -2.23 4.85 -29.68
C VAL A 48 -1.12 4.12 -30.41
N PHE A 49 -0.10 3.73 -29.65
CA PHE A 49 1.05 3.01 -30.17
C PHE A 49 1.11 1.62 -29.56
N LYS A 50 1.53 0.64 -30.35
CA LYS A 50 1.90 -0.69 -29.89
C LYS A 50 3.25 -1.06 -30.51
N ASP A 51 4.21 -1.39 -29.65
CA ASP A 51 5.57 -1.75 -30.02
C ASP A 51 6.26 -0.72 -30.91
N GLY A 52 5.95 0.56 -30.67
CA GLY A 52 6.48 1.72 -31.38
C GLY A 52 5.70 2.12 -32.63
N GLU A 53 4.75 1.30 -33.10
CA GLU A 53 3.94 1.59 -34.29
C GLU A 53 2.60 2.21 -33.91
N ALA A 54 2.17 3.24 -34.66
CA ALA A 54 0.87 3.87 -34.46
C ALA A 54 -0.25 2.96 -35.00
N LEU A 55 -1.31 2.79 -34.22
CA LEU A 55 -2.44 1.95 -34.56
C LEU A 55 -3.58 2.77 -35.19
N GLU A 56 -4.28 2.18 -36.15
CA GLU A 56 -5.44 2.78 -36.80
C GLU A 56 -6.63 2.94 -35.84
N MET A 57 -7.24 4.11 -35.81
CA MET A 57 -8.43 4.41 -35.03
C MET A 57 -9.67 3.82 -35.68
N VAL A 58 -10.27 2.81 -35.07
CA VAL A 58 -11.46 2.11 -35.62
C VAL A 58 -12.74 2.70 -35.03
N ASP A 59 -12.81 2.74 -33.71
CA ASP A 59 -13.93 3.29 -32.97
C ASP A 59 -13.41 3.81 -31.63
N LEU A 60 -13.67 5.07 -31.31
CA LEU A 60 -13.26 5.65 -30.04
C LEU A 60 -14.35 6.56 -29.52
N THR A 61 -14.66 6.38 -28.23
CA THR A 61 -15.57 7.23 -27.49
C THR A 61 -14.81 7.86 -26.33
N VAL A 62 -14.90 9.18 -26.20
CA VAL A 62 -14.46 9.89 -25.01
C VAL A 62 -15.67 10.26 -24.18
N ARG A 63 -15.62 9.96 -22.88
CA ARG A 63 -16.66 10.29 -21.91
C ARG A 63 -16.08 11.16 -20.82
N TYR A 64 -16.73 12.29 -20.57
CA TYR A 64 -16.53 13.06 -19.36
C TYR A 64 -17.57 12.63 -18.32
N TYR A 65 -17.11 12.43 -17.09
CA TYR A 65 -17.91 12.08 -15.93
C TYR A 65 -17.82 13.19 -14.89
N ASP A 66 -18.93 13.92 -14.67
CA ASP A 66 -19.08 14.80 -13.50
C ASP A 66 -19.43 13.90 -12.31
N LYS A 67 -18.44 13.65 -11.46
CA LYS A 67 -18.63 12.70 -10.34
C LYS A 67 -19.59 13.24 -9.28
N MET A 68 -19.69 14.55 -9.12
CA MET A 68 -20.51 15.17 -8.09
C MET A 68 -21.99 15.13 -8.47
N GLN A 69 -22.29 15.28 -9.75
CA GLN A 69 -23.67 15.27 -10.27
C GLN A 69 -24.10 13.90 -10.83
N ASN A 70 -23.17 12.95 -10.90
CA ASN A 70 -23.37 11.64 -11.53
C ASN A 70 -23.86 11.76 -12.98
N ASP A 71 -23.32 12.73 -13.70
CA ASP A 71 -23.67 13.03 -15.10
C ASP A 71 -22.54 12.60 -16.05
N VAL A 72 -22.91 12.26 -17.29
CA VAL A 72 -21.99 11.74 -18.30
C VAL A 72 -22.20 12.45 -19.63
N ILE A 73 -21.14 13.10 -20.10
CA ILE A 73 -21.12 13.76 -21.41
C ILE A 73 -20.29 12.91 -22.37
N ASN A 74 -20.92 12.45 -23.45
CA ASN A 74 -20.22 11.78 -24.55
C ASN A 74 -19.67 12.81 -25.54
N LEU A 75 -18.38 12.72 -25.83
CA LEU A 75 -17.70 13.55 -26.81
C LEU A 75 -17.53 12.75 -28.09
N GLU A 76 -17.94 13.35 -29.20
CA GLU A 76 -17.74 12.79 -30.52
C GLU A 76 -16.32 13.09 -31.00
N LEU A 77 -15.70 12.09 -31.62
CA LEU A 77 -14.37 12.20 -32.20
C LEU A 77 -14.46 12.16 -33.73
N ASP A 78 -13.57 12.90 -34.36
CA ASP A 78 -13.18 12.68 -35.75
C ASP A 78 -11.98 11.74 -35.79
N LEU A 79 -12.12 10.63 -36.52
CA LEU A 79 -11.10 9.60 -36.67
C LEU A 79 -10.48 9.72 -38.06
N HIS A 80 -9.15 9.81 -38.14
CA HIS A 80 -8.42 9.99 -39.40
C HIS A 80 -7.16 9.12 -39.44
N GLY A 81 -7.31 7.85 -39.82
CA GLY A 81 -6.19 6.91 -39.84
C GLY A 81 -5.73 6.59 -38.42
N ASP A 82 -4.51 6.96 -38.05
CA ASP A 82 -3.88 6.66 -36.76
C ASP A 82 -4.07 7.77 -35.69
N GLN A 83 -4.96 8.73 -35.95
CA GLN A 83 -5.22 9.86 -35.06
C GLN A 83 -6.72 10.09 -34.84
N ALA A 84 -7.06 10.56 -33.64
CA ALA A 84 -8.41 11.01 -33.30
C ALA A 84 -8.38 12.41 -32.67
N SER A 85 -9.41 13.21 -32.89
CA SER A 85 -9.57 14.53 -32.27
C SER A 85 -11.02 14.79 -31.91
N ILE A 86 -11.29 15.62 -30.89
CA ILE A 86 -12.66 16.01 -30.55
C ILE A 86 -13.24 16.84 -31.70
N ARG A 87 -14.36 16.39 -32.28
CA ARG A 87 -14.93 16.94 -33.53
C ARG A 87 -15.31 18.41 -33.45
N LEU A 88 -15.83 18.84 -32.31
CA LEU A 88 -16.40 20.18 -32.14
C LEU A 88 -15.52 21.00 -31.18
N PRO A 89 -14.80 22.04 -31.67
CA PRO A 89 -13.98 22.89 -30.80
C PRO A 89 -14.77 23.55 -29.66
N GLN A 90 -16.05 23.83 -29.88
CA GLN A 90 -16.94 24.35 -28.83
C GLN A 90 -17.13 23.34 -27.68
N LYS A 91 -17.12 22.02 -27.96
CA LYS A 91 -17.16 20.98 -26.92
C LYS A 91 -15.86 20.92 -26.11
N VAL A 92 -14.72 21.25 -26.73
CA VAL A 92 -13.42 21.38 -26.04
C VAL A 92 -13.46 22.52 -25.03
N GLN A 93 -13.91 23.70 -25.46
CA GLN A 93 -14.05 24.86 -24.56
C GLN A 93 -15.06 24.59 -23.44
N MET A 94 -16.24 24.05 -23.78
CA MET A 94 -17.25 23.64 -22.80
C MET A 94 -16.67 22.67 -21.76
N LEU A 95 -15.92 21.65 -22.20
CA LEU A 95 -15.31 20.69 -21.28
C LEU A 95 -14.26 21.36 -20.38
N ALA A 96 -13.40 22.21 -20.94
CA ALA A 96 -12.40 22.96 -20.15
C ALA A 96 -13.04 23.80 -19.03
N GLU A 97 -14.19 24.41 -19.32
CA GLU A 97 -14.98 25.16 -18.34
C GLU A 97 -15.63 24.23 -17.29
N LEU A 98 -16.20 23.11 -17.73
CA LEU A 98 -16.93 22.16 -16.87
C LEU A 98 -16.04 21.33 -15.95
N LEU A 99 -14.79 21.03 -16.32
CA LEU A 99 -13.91 20.18 -15.53
C LEU A 99 -13.79 20.70 -14.09
N LYS A 100 -14.09 19.84 -13.12
CA LYS A 100 -13.92 20.10 -11.68
C LYS A 100 -12.98 19.07 -11.08
N GLN A 101 -12.49 19.39 -9.89
CA GLN A 101 -11.73 18.47 -9.06
C GLN A 101 -12.57 17.21 -8.80
N GLY A 102 -12.01 16.02 -9.09
CA GLY A 102 -12.63 14.72 -8.81
C GLY A 102 -13.32 14.08 -10.01
N ASP A 103 -13.52 14.86 -11.08
CA ASP A 103 -14.08 14.36 -12.33
C ASP A 103 -13.14 13.39 -13.04
N ALA A 104 -13.65 12.71 -14.06
CA ALA A 104 -12.84 11.85 -14.91
C ALA A 104 -13.18 12.00 -16.38
N ILE A 105 -12.17 11.94 -17.23
CA ILE A 105 -12.31 11.72 -18.67
C ILE A 105 -11.88 10.28 -18.92
N SER A 106 -12.72 9.47 -19.55
CA SER A 106 -12.37 8.10 -19.91
C SER A 106 -12.59 7.84 -21.39
N ILE A 107 -11.61 7.16 -21.99
CA ILE A 107 -11.58 6.81 -23.40
C ILE A 107 -11.75 5.30 -23.53
N TYR A 108 -12.66 4.90 -24.42
CA TYR A 108 -13.07 3.53 -24.68
C TYR A 108 -13.11 3.30 -26.19
N GLY A 109 -12.93 2.05 -26.62
CA GLY A 109 -13.19 1.67 -28.00
C GLY A 109 -12.16 0.71 -28.58
N LYS A 110 -12.08 0.66 -29.90
CA LYS A 110 -11.21 -0.22 -30.68
C LYS A 110 -10.19 0.59 -31.47
N VAL A 111 -8.92 0.19 -31.37
CA VAL A 111 -7.82 0.78 -32.13
C VAL A 111 -6.99 -0.37 -32.71
N GLY A 112 -6.96 -0.48 -34.04
CA GLY A 112 -6.42 -1.63 -34.76
C GLY A 112 -6.99 -2.95 -34.23
N GLU A 113 -6.09 -3.79 -33.74
CA GLU A 113 -6.38 -5.11 -33.17
C GLU A 113 -6.65 -5.11 -31.66
N ILE A 114 -6.52 -3.97 -30.99
CA ILE A 114 -6.68 -3.85 -29.53
C ILE A 114 -8.00 -3.20 -29.15
N THR A 115 -8.49 -3.51 -27.95
CA THR A 115 -9.65 -2.86 -27.34
C THR A 115 -9.21 -2.07 -26.12
N LEU A 116 -9.56 -0.78 -26.07
CA LEU A 116 -9.40 0.07 -24.91
C LEU A 116 -10.63 -0.10 -24.01
N ASN A 117 -10.44 -0.78 -22.87
CA ASN A 117 -11.50 -0.98 -21.89
C ASN A 117 -11.69 0.24 -20.97
N ALA A 118 -10.63 0.96 -20.64
CA ALA A 118 -10.69 2.27 -19.98
C ALA A 118 -9.29 2.90 -19.99
N VAL A 119 -9.12 3.99 -20.72
CA VAL A 119 -7.99 4.90 -20.51
C VAL A 119 -8.54 6.12 -19.78
N SER A 120 -8.22 6.26 -18.50
CA SER A 120 -8.82 7.27 -17.62
C SER A 120 -7.83 8.36 -17.24
N ILE A 121 -8.24 9.61 -17.42
CA ILE A 121 -7.61 10.81 -16.87
C ILE A 121 -8.51 11.28 -15.74
N ARG A 122 -8.08 11.16 -14.48
CA ARG A 122 -8.82 11.72 -13.34
C ARG A 122 -8.29 13.11 -13.02
N ILE A 123 -9.22 14.02 -12.75
CA ILE A 123 -8.89 15.36 -12.30
C ILE A 123 -8.60 15.28 -10.81
N TYR A 124 -7.36 15.58 -10.44
CA TYR A 124 -6.89 15.58 -9.06
C TYR A 124 -7.86 16.34 -8.17
N ASN A 125 -8.36 15.68 -7.13
CA ASN A 125 -9.19 16.30 -6.11
C ASN A 125 -8.44 16.26 -4.78
N PRO A 126 -7.93 17.40 -4.29
CA PRO A 126 -7.32 17.44 -2.98
C PRO A 126 -8.31 17.05 -1.87
N ASN A 127 -9.62 17.22 -2.09
CA ASN A 127 -10.67 16.94 -1.11
C ASN A 127 -11.36 15.58 -1.31
N SER A 128 -10.85 14.69 -2.15
CA SER A 128 -11.47 13.36 -2.28
C SER A 128 -11.33 12.59 -0.97
N LEU A 129 -12.42 11.97 -0.55
CA LEU A 129 -12.42 11.11 0.62
C LEU A 129 -11.40 9.99 0.44
N TYR A 130 -10.55 9.82 1.44
CA TYR A 130 -9.57 8.77 1.46
C TYR A 130 -10.25 7.45 1.83
N GLU A 131 -10.06 6.44 0.99
CA GLU A 131 -10.39 5.05 1.31
C GLU A 131 -9.08 4.30 1.58
N PRO A 132 -8.81 3.91 2.83
CA PRO A 132 -7.64 3.13 3.18
C PRO A 132 -7.56 1.82 2.41
N LYS A 133 -6.39 1.56 1.82
CA LYS A 133 -6.11 0.29 1.11
C LYS A 133 -5.81 -0.86 2.06
N ILE A 134 -5.47 -0.56 3.31
CA ILE A 134 -5.08 -1.51 4.32
C ILE A 134 -5.94 -1.27 5.54
N TRP A 135 -6.56 -2.33 6.02
CA TRP A 135 -7.27 -2.34 7.29
C TRP A 135 -6.65 -3.41 8.16
N ILE A 136 -6.34 -3.06 9.40
CA ILE A 136 -5.96 -4.05 10.40
C ILE A 136 -7.26 -4.49 11.07
N ASN A 137 -7.70 -5.69 10.72
CA ASN A 137 -8.91 -6.28 11.30
C ASN A 137 -8.80 -6.37 12.82
N ASN A 138 -9.91 -6.19 13.52
CA ASN A 138 -10.00 -6.50 14.95
C ASN A 138 -9.57 -7.95 15.18
N TRP A 139 -8.44 -8.13 15.85
CA TRP A 139 -7.96 -9.45 16.21
C TRP A 139 -8.95 -10.08 17.17
N LYS A 140 -9.50 -11.23 16.78
CA LYS A 140 -10.20 -12.08 17.75
C LYS A 140 -9.14 -12.64 18.68
N LYS A 141 -9.24 -12.26 19.95
CA LYS A 141 -8.41 -12.75 21.05
C LYS A 141 -8.26 -14.28 20.97
N PRO A 142 -7.07 -14.81 20.67
CA PRO A 142 -6.87 -16.25 20.61
C PRO A 142 -6.91 -16.81 22.04
N GLU A 143 -7.76 -17.80 22.29
CA GLU A 143 -7.92 -18.41 23.62
C GLU A 143 -6.77 -19.35 23.99
N THR A 144 -5.90 -19.69 23.03
CA THR A 144 -4.87 -20.72 23.19
C THR A 144 -3.52 -20.26 22.67
N THR A 145 -2.47 -20.55 23.44
CA THR A 145 -1.08 -20.42 23.02
C THR A 145 -0.56 -21.75 22.48
N TYR A 146 0.45 -21.67 21.62
CA TYR A 146 1.16 -22.80 21.05
C TYR A 146 2.63 -22.70 21.39
N GLY A 147 3.28 -23.81 21.75
CA GLY A 147 4.72 -23.85 22.03
C GLY A 147 5.61 -23.86 20.78
N PHE A 148 5.06 -23.58 19.59
CA PHE A 148 5.78 -23.56 18.32
C PHE A 148 5.11 -22.64 17.30
N GLN A 149 5.89 -22.16 16.33
CA GLN A 149 5.42 -21.38 15.18
C GLN A 149 6.14 -21.83 13.91
N VAL A 150 5.37 -22.05 12.85
CA VAL A 150 5.89 -22.37 11.52
C VAL A 150 5.77 -21.15 10.62
N ILE A 151 6.89 -20.72 10.04
CA ILE A 151 6.96 -19.56 9.15
C ILE A 151 7.36 -20.05 7.76
N SER A 152 6.44 -19.93 6.80
CA SER A 152 6.68 -20.29 5.40
C SER A 152 6.70 -19.04 4.52
N ARG A 153 7.78 -18.85 3.77
CA ARG A 153 7.98 -17.74 2.85
C ARG A 153 8.41 -18.27 1.49
N GLU A 154 7.92 -17.68 0.41
CA GLU A 154 8.33 -18.06 -0.94
C GLU A 154 9.83 -17.81 -1.13
N GLY A 155 10.54 -18.78 -1.71
CA GLY A 155 11.98 -18.69 -1.98
C GLY A 155 12.91 -18.94 -0.78
N PHE A 156 12.39 -19.19 0.42
CA PHE A 156 13.19 -19.47 1.63
C PHE A 156 12.84 -20.83 2.25
N LYS A 157 13.78 -21.39 3.04
CA LYS A 157 13.48 -22.54 3.91
C LYS A 157 12.38 -22.17 4.89
N THR A 158 11.49 -23.12 5.18
CA THR A 158 10.47 -22.93 6.20
C THR A 158 11.15 -22.90 7.58
N ARG A 159 10.85 -21.89 8.39
CA ARG A 159 11.43 -21.74 9.73
C ARG A 159 10.49 -22.30 10.80
N LEU A 160 11.03 -23.03 11.76
CA LEU A 160 10.33 -23.49 12.96
C LEU A 160 10.90 -22.76 14.18
N ARG A 161 10.11 -21.88 14.80
CA ARG A 161 10.42 -21.30 16.13
C ARG A 161 9.85 -22.21 17.20
N ILE A 162 10.68 -22.67 18.12
CA ILE A 162 10.28 -23.68 19.13
C ILE A 162 11.23 -23.67 20.33
N ASP A 163 10.73 -24.05 21.51
CA ASP A 163 11.59 -24.47 22.59
C ASP A 163 11.97 -25.95 22.40
N THR A 164 13.21 -26.22 21.96
CA THR A 164 13.68 -27.60 21.72
C THR A 164 13.86 -28.41 22.99
N ASN A 165 13.82 -27.77 24.17
CA ASN A 165 13.87 -28.44 25.47
C ASN A 165 12.46 -28.75 26.01
N ASN A 166 11.40 -28.19 25.41
CA ASN A 166 10.04 -28.44 25.83
C ASN A 166 9.54 -29.81 25.30
N THR A 167 9.33 -30.72 26.24
CA THR A 167 8.93 -32.10 25.91
C THR A 167 7.57 -32.23 25.25
N GLU A 168 6.66 -31.29 25.48
CA GLU A 168 5.31 -31.32 24.94
C GLU A 168 5.28 -31.12 23.41
N VAL A 169 6.23 -30.34 22.88
CA VAL A 169 6.32 -30.00 21.46
C VAL A 169 7.37 -30.82 20.69
N HIS A 170 8.04 -31.78 21.33
CA HIS A 170 9.01 -32.65 20.67
C HIS A 170 8.45 -33.42 19.46
N HIS A 171 7.15 -33.76 19.49
CA HIS A 171 6.50 -34.41 18.37
C HIS A 171 6.48 -33.52 17.11
N VAL A 172 6.38 -32.19 17.28
CA VAL A 172 6.49 -31.21 16.19
C VAL A 172 7.93 -31.16 15.69
N LEU A 173 8.91 -31.06 16.59
CA LEU A 173 10.33 -31.02 16.22
C LEU A 173 10.73 -32.17 15.28
N LYS A 174 10.19 -33.37 15.51
CA LYS A 174 10.41 -34.56 14.66
C LYS A 174 9.95 -34.38 13.20
N LEU A 175 8.93 -33.57 12.96
CA LEU A 175 8.38 -33.32 11.61
C LEU A 175 9.27 -32.36 10.78
N TYR A 176 10.12 -31.57 11.43
CA TYR A 176 10.92 -30.50 10.82
C TYR A 176 12.44 -30.78 10.88
N GLN A 177 12.85 -32.04 11.00
CA GLN A 177 14.26 -32.42 11.18
C GLN A 177 15.13 -32.31 9.92
N ASP A 178 14.51 -32.20 8.73
CA ASP A 178 15.25 -32.11 7.46
C ASP A 178 15.91 -30.73 7.30
N PRO A 179 17.25 -30.62 7.46
CA PRO A 179 17.94 -29.33 7.43
C PRO A 179 18.00 -28.71 6.04
N GLU A 180 17.74 -29.46 4.96
CA GLU A 180 17.69 -28.91 3.60
C GLU A 180 16.38 -28.17 3.34
N ARG A 181 15.32 -28.49 4.11
CA ARG A 181 13.99 -27.91 3.95
C ARG A 181 13.63 -26.92 5.05
N TYR A 182 14.20 -27.10 6.24
CA TYR A 182 13.78 -26.41 7.45
C TYR A 182 14.94 -25.79 8.20
N ASP A 183 14.71 -24.59 8.74
CA ASP A 183 15.58 -23.95 9.73
C ASP A 183 14.89 -23.98 11.10
N ILE A 184 15.53 -24.57 12.11
CA ILE A 184 15.01 -24.62 13.48
C ILE A 184 15.64 -23.50 14.31
N ILE A 185 14.81 -22.67 14.92
CA ILE A 185 15.21 -21.58 15.82
C ILE A 185 14.78 -21.96 17.23
N HIS A 186 15.77 -22.26 18.07
CA HIS A 186 15.51 -22.53 19.48
C HIS A 186 15.29 -21.22 20.25
N ILE A 187 14.13 -21.11 20.91
CA ILE A 187 13.80 -20.00 21.79
C ILE A 187 13.30 -20.58 23.13
N PRO A 188 14.04 -20.40 24.24
CA PRO A 188 13.63 -20.93 25.55
C PRO A 188 12.26 -20.37 25.99
N GLY A 189 11.36 -21.25 26.44
CA GLY A 189 10.02 -20.86 26.88
C GLY A 189 9.12 -20.33 25.76
N PHE A 190 9.43 -20.61 24.49
CA PHE A 190 8.68 -20.08 23.35
C PHE A 190 7.19 -20.41 23.43
N ALA A 191 6.37 -19.40 23.26
CA ALA A 191 4.94 -19.52 23.07
C ALA A 191 4.46 -18.43 22.11
N THR A 192 3.41 -18.73 21.35
CA THR A 192 2.80 -17.83 20.37
C THR A 192 1.29 -18.02 20.33
N TYR A 193 0.55 -16.99 19.92
CA TYR A 193 -0.86 -17.13 19.54
C TYR A 193 -1.06 -17.53 18.07
N GLN A 194 0.01 -17.48 17.27
CA GLN A 194 -0.03 -17.73 15.83
C GLN A 194 0.83 -18.93 15.48
N ARG A 195 0.21 -20.11 15.36
CA ARG A 195 0.94 -21.35 15.02
C ARG A 195 1.51 -21.39 13.60
N LEU A 196 0.90 -20.68 12.65
CA LEU A 196 1.26 -20.70 11.23
C LEU A 196 1.33 -19.26 10.70
N LEU A 197 2.43 -18.91 10.05
CA LEU A 197 2.62 -17.67 9.31
C LEU A 197 2.99 -18.00 7.87
N HIS A 198 2.09 -17.67 6.95
CA HIS A 198 2.31 -17.76 5.51
C HIS A 198 2.65 -16.38 4.94
N SER A 199 3.30 -16.33 3.77
CA SER A 199 3.60 -15.10 3.01
C SER A 199 2.43 -14.12 2.96
N ASP A 200 1.22 -14.65 2.77
CA ASP A 200 -0.01 -13.88 2.53
C ASP A 200 -0.62 -13.37 3.86
N ALA A 201 -0.27 -14.00 4.97
CA ALA A 201 -0.69 -13.64 6.33
C ALA A 201 0.33 -12.73 7.04
N GLN A 202 1.54 -12.62 6.47
CA GLN A 202 2.52 -11.64 6.89
C GLN A 202 2.08 -10.29 6.36
N SER A 203 1.52 -9.53 7.27
CA SER A 203 1.08 -8.15 7.09
C SER A 203 2.11 -7.34 6.28
N PHE A 204 1.62 -6.55 5.33
CA PHE A 204 2.37 -5.66 4.43
C PHE A 204 3.76 -5.26 4.97
N GLY A 205 4.86 -5.64 4.31
CA GLY A 205 6.19 -5.12 4.68
C GLY A 205 7.33 -6.13 4.75
N ILE A 206 7.06 -7.44 4.83
CA ILE A 206 8.16 -8.43 4.83
C ILE A 206 8.79 -8.58 3.43
N GLU A 207 8.04 -8.37 2.34
CA GLU A 207 8.62 -8.28 0.99
C GLU A 207 9.62 -7.12 0.86
N ALA A 208 9.46 -6.05 1.64
CA ALA A 208 10.42 -4.96 1.66
C ALA A 208 11.65 -5.23 2.51
N LEU A 209 11.51 -5.98 3.60
CA LEU A 209 12.65 -6.50 4.36
C LEU A 209 13.57 -7.36 3.49
N GLN A 210 13.06 -7.96 2.40
CA GLN A 210 13.90 -8.70 1.43
C GLN A 210 14.87 -7.79 0.64
N LYS A 211 14.57 -6.49 0.51
CA LYS A 211 15.45 -5.52 -0.19
C LYS A 211 16.59 -4.99 0.69
N TYR A 212 16.50 -5.19 2.01
CA TYR A 212 17.50 -4.73 2.97
C TYR A 212 18.19 -5.96 3.59
N PRO A 213 19.33 -6.41 3.04
CA PRO A 213 20.01 -7.64 3.45
C PRO A 213 20.71 -7.54 4.82
N ASP A 214 20.49 -6.45 5.58
CA ASP A 214 21.07 -6.29 6.90
C ASP A 214 20.53 -7.34 7.85
N ARG A 215 21.44 -8.22 8.27
CA ARG A 215 21.16 -9.46 9.01
C ARG A 215 20.51 -9.22 10.37
N ASP A 216 20.63 -8.01 10.91
CA ASP A 216 20.16 -7.67 12.25
C ASP A 216 18.63 -7.64 12.36
N TRP A 217 17.89 -7.42 11.28
CA TRP A 217 16.42 -7.49 11.31
C TRP A 217 15.88 -8.92 11.34
N LEU A 218 16.65 -9.90 10.86
CA LEU A 218 16.31 -11.32 11.00
C LEU A 218 16.40 -11.80 12.46
N TYR A 219 17.07 -11.04 13.34
CA TYR A 219 17.16 -11.34 14.77
C TYR A 219 15.79 -11.36 15.45
N ARG A 220 14.79 -10.62 14.93
CA ARG A 220 13.41 -10.64 15.47
C ARG A 220 12.84 -12.05 15.53
N ASP A 221 13.06 -12.87 14.50
CA ASP A 221 12.54 -14.24 14.45
C ASP A 221 13.14 -15.14 15.56
N GLN A 222 14.20 -14.68 16.25
CA GLN A 222 14.87 -15.36 17.36
C GLN A 222 14.41 -14.86 18.74
N LEU A 223 13.60 -13.80 18.80
CA LEU A 223 13.10 -13.25 20.05
C LEU A 223 11.89 -14.03 20.56
N PRO A 224 11.67 -14.14 21.89
CA PRO A 224 10.38 -14.56 22.42
C PRO A 224 9.28 -13.57 22.00
N GLU A 225 8.05 -14.05 21.84
CA GLU A 225 6.90 -13.17 21.61
C GLU A 225 6.37 -12.64 22.94
N ASN A 226 6.06 -11.35 23.00
CA ASN A 226 5.31 -10.79 24.13
C ASN A 226 3.87 -11.30 24.05
N LEU A 227 3.41 -12.01 25.09
CA LEU A 227 2.04 -12.52 25.18
C LEU A 227 1.18 -11.76 26.20
N ASP A 228 1.80 -10.89 26.98
CA ASP A 228 1.16 -10.18 28.09
C ASP A 228 0.08 -9.19 27.60
N TYR A 229 0.27 -8.65 26.40
CA TYR A 229 -0.62 -7.65 25.80
C TYR A 229 -2.09 -8.06 25.62
N VAL A 230 -2.41 -9.36 25.68
CA VAL A 230 -3.72 -9.93 25.32
C VAL A 230 -4.88 -9.49 26.23
N ASN A 231 -4.59 -9.01 27.45
CA ASN A 231 -5.60 -8.47 28.36
C ASN A 231 -5.58 -6.95 28.49
N HIS A 232 -4.78 -6.27 27.66
CA HIS A 232 -4.58 -4.84 27.74
C HIS A 232 -5.17 -4.13 26.52
N LEU A 233 -5.63 -2.90 26.73
CA LEU A 233 -5.83 -1.97 25.63
C LEU A 233 -4.45 -1.59 25.07
N VAL A 234 -4.13 -2.11 23.90
CA VAL A 234 -2.89 -1.79 23.20
C VAL A 234 -3.11 -0.61 22.25
N GLN A 235 -2.26 0.40 22.35
CA GLN A 235 -2.29 1.57 21.47
C GLN A 235 -0.87 1.95 21.06
N LEU A 236 -0.68 2.24 19.77
CA LEU A 236 0.48 2.98 19.31
C LEU A 236 0.09 4.45 19.17
N ARG A 237 0.88 5.34 19.77
CA ARG A 237 0.63 6.78 19.81
C ARG A 237 1.73 7.52 19.08
N TRP A 238 1.38 8.59 18.40
CA TRP A 238 2.32 9.54 17.80
C TRP A 238 1.76 10.95 18.05
N GLY A 239 2.17 11.56 19.17
CA GLY A 239 1.47 12.73 19.71
C GLY A 239 0.02 12.37 20.07
N GLU A 240 -0.93 13.14 19.54
CA GLU A 240 -2.37 12.93 19.67
C GLU A 240 -2.94 11.95 18.63
N LEU A 241 -2.11 11.35 17.77
CA LEU A 241 -2.54 10.33 16.82
C LEU A 241 -2.54 8.95 17.50
N PHE A 242 -3.62 8.18 17.32
CA PHE A 242 -3.78 6.86 17.91
C PHE A 242 -3.99 5.81 16.82
N ALA A 243 -3.12 4.81 16.80
CA ALA A 243 -3.33 3.63 15.99
C ALA A 243 -3.90 2.49 16.84
N MET A 244 -5.06 1.99 16.42
CA MET A 244 -5.81 0.91 17.05
C MET A 244 -6.42 0.02 15.94
N PRO A 245 -6.96 -1.15 16.27
CA PRO A 245 -7.83 -1.86 15.33
C PRO A 245 -8.98 -0.95 14.88
N ASN A 246 -9.03 -0.61 13.58
CA ASN A 246 -9.84 0.46 12.94
C ASN A 246 -9.38 1.91 13.22
N SER A 247 -8.06 2.18 13.21
CA SER A 247 -7.52 3.54 13.29
C SER A 247 -8.29 4.54 12.43
N GLU A 248 -8.55 5.71 13.00
CA GLU A 248 -9.21 6.82 12.32
C GLU A 248 -8.36 7.32 11.13
N ILE A 249 -9.03 8.01 10.21
CA ILE A 249 -8.37 8.74 9.13
C ILE A 249 -8.10 10.14 9.62
N TYR A 250 -6.81 10.45 9.81
CA TYR A 250 -6.35 11.77 10.22
C TYR A 250 -6.19 12.69 9.02
N SER A 251 -6.60 13.95 9.18
CA SER A 251 -6.31 14.96 8.16
C SER A 251 -4.80 15.18 8.02
N PRO A 252 -4.32 15.65 6.85
CA PRO A 252 -2.92 16.01 6.68
C PRO A 252 -2.43 17.01 7.74
N GLU A 253 -3.26 18.00 8.10
CA GLU A 253 -2.93 18.99 9.13
C GLU A 253 -2.75 18.34 10.51
N GLU A 254 -3.69 17.49 10.94
CA GLU A 254 -3.57 16.75 12.20
C GLU A 254 -2.32 15.88 12.22
N PHE A 255 -2.01 15.21 11.11
CA PHE A 255 -0.80 14.39 11.00
C PHE A 255 0.46 15.24 11.19
N PHE A 256 0.63 16.29 10.38
CA PHE A 256 1.85 17.13 10.41
C PHE A 256 2.02 17.92 11.72
N ASN A 257 0.94 18.21 12.44
CA ASN A 257 1.01 18.85 13.76
C ASN A 257 1.53 17.90 14.85
N ASN A 258 1.48 16.59 14.64
CA ASN A 258 1.81 15.58 15.64
C ASN A 258 3.10 14.80 15.36
N ILE A 259 3.63 14.83 14.13
CA ILE A 259 4.78 13.99 13.76
C ILE A 259 6.09 14.33 14.50
N GLU A 260 6.22 15.51 15.10
CA GLU A 260 7.41 15.90 15.85
C GLU A 260 7.50 15.22 17.23
N GLU A 261 6.38 14.66 17.72
CA GLU A 261 6.36 13.87 18.95
C GLU A 261 6.94 12.46 18.71
N PRO A 262 7.50 11.79 19.73
CA PRO A 262 7.98 10.42 19.59
C PRO A 262 6.83 9.42 19.41
N VAL A 263 7.10 8.33 18.71
CA VAL A 263 6.20 7.18 18.64
C VAL A 263 6.29 6.36 19.92
N GLU A 264 5.15 6.06 20.53
CA GLU A 264 5.04 5.35 21.80
C GLU A 264 4.11 4.14 21.71
N LEU A 265 4.41 3.07 22.45
CA LEU A 265 3.53 1.91 22.60
C LEU A 265 3.02 1.86 24.03
N TRP A 266 1.70 1.73 24.19
CA TRP A 266 1.04 1.75 25.48
C TRP A 266 0.18 0.50 25.68
N PHE A 267 0.35 -0.15 26.83
CA PHE A 267 -0.55 -1.20 27.33
C PHE A 267 -1.32 -0.62 28.52
N ASP A 268 -2.60 -0.32 28.31
CA ASP A 268 -3.45 0.47 29.22
C ASP A 268 -2.81 1.83 29.60
N ARG A 269 -2.12 1.88 30.75
CA ARG A 269 -1.45 3.05 31.32
C ARG A 269 0.06 2.89 31.42
N GLU A 270 0.60 1.78 30.95
CA GLU A 270 2.03 1.49 30.98
C GLU A 270 2.63 1.72 29.60
N GLN A 271 3.62 2.61 29.53
CA GLN A 271 4.41 2.81 28.32
C GLN A 271 5.47 1.73 28.19
N LYS A 272 5.50 1.06 27.04
CA LYS A 272 6.53 0.09 26.69
C LYS A 272 7.65 0.78 25.90
N THR A 273 8.89 0.40 26.17
CA THR A 273 10.03 0.94 25.43
C THR A 273 10.14 0.22 24.09
N ILE A 274 9.93 0.95 23.00
CA ILE A 274 10.14 0.46 21.64
C ILE A 274 11.64 0.50 21.33
N LEU A 275 12.16 -0.62 20.82
CA LEU A 275 13.54 -0.73 20.37
C LEU A 275 13.68 -0.63 18.86
N ARG A 276 12.74 -1.23 18.12
CA ARG A 276 12.79 -1.29 16.65
C ARG A 276 11.38 -1.33 16.08
N ILE A 277 11.16 -0.69 14.93
CA ILE A 277 9.95 -0.82 14.11
C ILE A 277 10.29 -0.87 12.62
N ALA A 278 9.50 -1.62 11.86
CA ALA A 278 9.45 -1.52 10.41
C ALA A 278 8.24 -0.66 10.03
N LEU A 279 8.47 0.37 9.22
CA LEU A 279 7.43 1.28 8.72
C LEU A 279 7.36 1.19 7.20
N ALA A 280 6.16 0.95 6.68
CA ALA A 280 5.84 1.06 5.26
C ALA A 280 4.94 2.28 5.02
N ILE A 281 5.36 3.16 4.11
CA ILE A 281 4.64 4.37 3.72
C ILE A 281 3.98 4.10 2.37
N ILE A 282 2.66 3.96 2.38
CA ILE A 282 1.90 3.39 1.27
C ILE A 282 0.98 4.46 0.70
N PRO A 283 1.42 5.21 -0.31
CA PRO A 283 0.58 6.22 -0.94
C PRO A 283 -0.57 5.55 -1.71
N LYS A 284 -1.62 6.32 -1.96
CA LYS A 284 -2.72 5.92 -2.84
C LYS A 284 -2.21 5.59 -4.25
N ASP A 285 -1.24 6.33 -4.75
CA ASP A 285 -0.66 6.12 -6.06
C ASP A 285 0.87 6.25 -5.98
N GLY A 286 1.60 5.36 -6.64
CA GLY A 286 3.07 5.35 -6.63
C GLY A 286 3.70 4.20 -5.84
N PRO A 287 5.04 4.21 -5.69
CA PRO A 287 5.77 3.19 -4.96
C PRO A 287 5.56 3.31 -3.45
N THR A 288 5.69 2.18 -2.75
CA THR A 288 5.76 2.14 -1.28
C THR A 288 7.19 2.36 -0.83
N ASP A 289 7.38 3.28 0.12
CA ASP A 289 8.65 3.48 0.81
C ASP A 289 8.70 2.66 2.09
N TYR A 290 9.91 2.22 2.46
CA TYR A 290 10.12 1.36 3.61
C TYR A 290 11.26 1.88 4.47
N LEU A 291 11.00 2.00 5.76
CA LEU A 291 11.95 2.46 6.76
C LEU A 291 12.10 1.38 7.83
N LEU A 292 13.36 1.12 8.17
CA LEU A 292 13.73 0.26 9.28
C LEU A 292 14.37 1.13 10.33
N LEU A 293 13.73 1.21 11.48
CA LEU A 293 14.04 2.21 12.50
C LEU A 293 14.43 1.50 13.78
N ASP A 294 15.57 1.91 14.34
CA ASP A 294 16.00 1.52 15.68
C ASP A 294 15.68 2.60 16.72
N ARG A 295 16.06 2.33 17.97
CA ARG A 295 15.83 3.20 19.12
C ARG A 295 16.47 4.59 18.97
N GLU A 296 17.60 4.69 18.28
CA GLU A 296 18.30 5.97 18.10
C GLU A 296 17.62 6.82 17.03
N GLN A 297 17.01 6.19 16.04
CA GLN A 297 16.31 6.84 14.93
C GLN A 297 14.86 7.22 15.25
N LEU A 298 14.17 6.42 16.08
CA LEU A 298 12.76 6.60 16.43
C LEU A 298 12.39 8.03 16.90
N PRO A 299 13.17 8.69 17.79
CA PRO A 299 12.86 10.06 18.22
C PRO A 299 12.92 11.12 17.11
N TYR A 300 13.57 10.81 15.99
CA TYR A 300 13.74 11.74 14.86
C TYR A 300 12.87 11.37 13.66
N LEU A 301 11.94 10.42 13.82
CA LEU A 301 11.13 9.91 12.72
C LEU A 301 10.37 11.04 11.98
N GLY A 302 9.77 11.98 12.71
CA GLY A 302 9.08 13.14 12.12
C GLY A 302 9.96 14.10 11.32
N GLN A 303 11.27 14.04 11.52
CA GLN A 303 12.24 14.88 10.82
C GLN A 303 12.73 14.24 9.52
N MET A 304 12.42 12.96 9.29
CA MET A 304 12.81 12.25 8.09
C MET A 304 12.04 12.75 6.87
N GLU A 305 12.74 12.98 5.76
CA GLU A 305 12.16 13.48 4.51
C GLU A 305 11.00 12.60 4.01
N ALA A 306 11.12 11.28 4.17
CA ALA A 306 10.07 10.33 3.81
C ALA A 306 8.76 10.54 4.59
N ILE A 307 8.82 11.08 5.81
CA ILE A 307 7.63 11.43 6.61
C ILE A 307 7.14 12.83 6.27
N ARG A 308 8.04 13.80 6.14
CA ARG A 308 7.69 15.20 5.85
C ARG A 308 7.12 15.42 4.44
N SER A 309 7.43 14.54 3.50
CA SER A 309 6.95 14.59 2.12
C SER A 309 5.68 13.78 1.85
N ILE A 310 5.09 13.16 2.89
CA ILE A 310 3.87 12.36 2.75
C ILE A 310 2.76 13.17 2.10
N GLN A 311 2.19 12.62 1.03
CA GLN A 311 1.03 13.21 0.38
C GLN A 311 -0.25 12.76 1.08
N PRO A 312 -1.34 13.55 0.99
CA PRO A 312 -2.67 13.08 1.39
C PRO A 312 -3.01 11.75 0.71
N ALA A 313 -3.89 10.98 1.35
CA ALA A 313 -4.25 9.63 0.94
C ALA A 313 -3.11 8.60 1.05
N THR A 314 -2.44 8.57 2.21
CA THR A 314 -1.33 7.65 2.52
C THR A 314 -1.65 6.82 3.76
N SER A 315 -1.27 5.54 3.74
CA SER A 315 -1.29 4.68 4.92
C SER A 315 0.13 4.44 5.42
N LEU A 316 0.37 4.68 6.70
CA LEU A 316 1.60 4.32 7.39
C LEU A 316 1.35 3.01 8.12
N PHE A 317 1.94 1.92 7.63
CA PHE A 317 1.81 0.60 8.22
C PHE A 317 3.04 0.28 9.06
N ILE A 318 2.85 0.09 10.36
CA ILE A 318 3.89 -0.13 11.35
C ILE A 318 3.85 -1.60 11.79
N SER A 319 4.97 -2.29 11.69
CA SER A 319 5.10 -3.71 11.96
C SER A 319 6.47 -4.06 12.53
N GLY A 320 6.70 -5.35 12.80
CA GLY A 320 8.02 -5.83 13.19
C GLY A 320 8.53 -5.21 14.48
N ILE A 321 7.62 -4.88 15.40
CA ILE A 321 7.93 -4.11 16.61
C ILE A 321 8.71 -5.00 17.58
N THR A 322 9.82 -4.47 18.11
CA THR A 322 10.57 -5.07 19.23
C THR A 322 10.49 -4.14 20.43
N ILE A 323 10.25 -4.71 21.61
CA ILE A 323 10.13 -3.97 22.88
C ILE A 323 11.08 -4.51 23.95
N LEU A 324 11.28 -3.75 25.02
CA LEU A 324 11.87 -4.24 26.26
C LEU A 324 10.79 -4.70 27.24
N ASP A 325 11.00 -5.86 27.85
CA ASP A 325 10.22 -6.32 29.00
C ASP A 325 10.67 -5.63 30.31
N ALA A 326 9.96 -5.93 31.41
CA ALA A 326 10.26 -5.37 32.73
C ALA A 326 11.62 -5.81 33.30
N GLN A 327 12.25 -6.84 32.74
CA GLN A 327 13.57 -7.34 33.09
C GLN A 327 14.67 -6.83 32.14
N GLY A 328 14.32 -5.99 31.17
CA GLY A 328 15.26 -5.44 30.18
C GLY A 328 15.63 -6.41 29.06
N ARG A 329 14.84 -7.46 28.83
CA ARG A 329 15.02 -8.41 27.72
C ARG A 329 14.23 -7.95 26.50
N GLU A 330 14.77 -8.22 25.31
CA GLU A 330 14.08 -7.93 24.06
C GLU A 330 12.98 -8.97 23.78
N GLU A 331 11.80 -8.50 23.41
CA GLU A 331 10.68 -9.33 22.98
C GLU A 331 10.12 -8.82 21.65
N SER A 332 9.67 -9.73 20.80
CA SER A 332 8.91 -9.38 19.59
C SER A 332 7.46 -9.10 19.98
N PHE A 333 6.96 -7.94 19.59
CA PHE A 333 5.54 -7.63 19.68
C PHE A 333 4.84 -8.13 18.40
N PRO A 334 3.78 -8.97 18.51
CA PRO A 334 3.21 -9.66 17.35
C PRO A 334 2.18 -8.82 16.58
N GLU A 335 1.63 -7.77 17.18
CA GLU A 335 0.61 -6.94 16.55
C GLU A 335 1.22 -5.87 15.64
N ASN A 336 0.40 -5.38 14.70
CA ASN A 336 0.75 -4.32 13.78
C ASN A 336 -0.21 -3.14 13.93
N PHE A 337 0.21 -1.96 13.47
CA PHE A 337 -0.56 -0.73 13.54
C PHE A 337 -0.62 -0.04 12.19
N VAL A 338 -1.65 0.77 11.99
CA VAL A 338 -1.78 1.60 10.80
C VAL A 338 -2.25 2.99 11.18
N ILE A 339 -1.68 4.01 10.55
CA ILE A 339 -2.15 5.40 10.60
C ILE A 339 -2.55 5.79 9.19
N HIS A 340 -3.76 6.32 9.04
CA HIS A 340 -4.28 6.76 7.75
C HIS A 340 -4.25 8.28 7.68
N VAL A 341 -3.63 8.82 6.63
CA VAL A 341 -3.55 10.27 6.37
C VAL A 341 -4.35 10.60 5.14
N GLY A 342 -5.42 11.37 5.28
CA GLY A 342 -6.30 11.75 4.18
C GLY A 342 -7.52 12.53 4.64
N HIS A 343 -8.37 12.93 3.69
CA HIS A 343 -9.62 13.60 4.03
C HIS A 343 -10.69 12.55 4.36
N SER A 344 -11.30 12.61 5.54
CA SER A 344 -12.45 11.78 5.93
C SER A 344 -13.73 12.63 5.95
N LEU A 345 -14.91 11.98 5.91
CA LEU A 345 -16.20 12.68 6.04
C LEU A 345 -16.48 13.15 7.47
N GLU A 346 -15.68 12.72 8.44
CA GLU A 346 -15.93 12.98 9.85
C GLU A 346 -15.21 14.27 10.26
N SER A 347 -15.83 15.40 9.93
CA SER A 347 -15.68 16.61 10.75
C SER A 347 -16.26 16.30 12.14
N LYS A 348 -15.45 16.45 13.18
CA LYS A 348 -15.83 16.38 14.61
C LYS A 348 -17.18 17.01 14.93
#